data_AF-A0A3M1HCL0-F1
#
_entry.id   AF-A0A3M1HCL0-F1
#
_cell.length_a   1.000
_cell.length_b   1.000
_cell.length_c   1.000
_cell.angle_alpha   90.00
_cell.angle_beta   90.00
_cell.angle_gamma   90.00
#
_symmetry.space_group_name_H-M   'P 1'
#
loop_
_entity.id
_entity.type
_entity.pdbx_description
1 polymer ?
#
loop_
_entity_poly.entity_id
_entity_poly.type
_entity_poly.pdbx_seq_one_letter_code
_entity_poly.pdbx_strand_id
1 'polypeptide(L)'
;MLIKTKLDFLTSIIGKTARLPYLAKQVSINPDDLEQILEWLEEERIVELYYVPIPFVKPSVKVLFAPPTQEERLPPKSRIIEEYDTASSDGTYQARVYIYKDKEGDMSYYLDYPMPGPITASFLRKLKDEIALFLPPETYMMTEEERRKKIYEKQLNMARNKLSKIVDKKEDADVLAGIIRSEMYGIGKLEYFLIDPKLEEVVINSANKPIVVYHREYGWLKTNILFPTEADVSNLAVRIARRVGKQITTLSPLLDAHLINGERTNATLYPISVSGNTLTIRKFSEEPYTLPFLIKNGTLTADMASLLWQAEELEMNVLVVGGTASGKTTMLNALLMLSNPFQRVITIEDTRELNLPTSFENWVPMVTRSPNPEGLGEVSLLDLMVNSLRMRPDRIIVGEVRRKEEAIVMFEAMHTGHSVYSTFHADTAYIALKRLQEEPIGIPIQEMDILDLIVTQRRNRKTGTRRTFEIAQIMLKETGANVDRVYSHRARMDTFDFHGLPIKYREKVSLYTGMTQKELNEDLEDRVKVLKYLIKHRMTSMESMEEFVRAYYKDRDDIISTIREGKRLRL
;
A
#
# COMPACT_ATOMS: atom_id res chain seq x y z
N MET A 1 -13.65 6.41 -20.80
CA MET A 1 -13.45 7.50 -21.78
C MET A 1 -12.73 6.93 -23.00
N LEU A 2 -13.34 6.96 -24.18
CA LEU A 2 -12.74 6.32 -25.36
C LEU A 2 -11.81 7.31 -26.10
N ILE A 3 -10.52 7.00 -26.16
CA ILE A 3 -9.52 7.76 -26.92
C ILE A 3 -9.48 7.20 -28.34
N LYS A 4 -10.17 7.87 -29.25
CA LYS A 4 -10.12 7.56 -30.69
C LYS A 4 -8.96 8.29 -31.34
N THR A 5 -8.18 7.58 -32.13
CA THR A 5 -7.13 8.18 -32.95
C THR A 5 -7.60 8.32 -34.40
N LYS A 6 -6.79 8.98 -35.22
CA LYS A 6 -6.97 9.04 -36.69
C LYS A 6 -7.12 7.64 -37.32
N LEU A 7 -6.55 6.59 -36.70
CA LEU A 7 -6.67 5.21 -37.16
C LEU A 7 -8.07 4.63 -36.96
N ASP A 8 -8.81 5.09 -35.96
CA ASP A 8 -10.16 4.58 -35.72
C ASP A 8 -11.16 5.04 -36.80
N PHE A 9 -10.78 5.99 -37.68
CA PHE A 9 -11.52 6.28 -38.91
C PHE A 9 -11.66 5.04 -39.81
N LEU A 10 -10.71 4.09 -39.76
CA LEU A 10 -10.77 2.84 -40.53
C LEU A 10 -12.03 2.02 -40.23
N THR A 11 -12.59 2.17 -39.03
CA THR A 11 -13.87 1.52 -38.68
C THR A 11 -15.05 1.99 -39.54
N SER A 12 -14.99 3.21 -40.11
CA SER A 12 -16.06 3.77 -40.96
C SER A 12 -16.09 3.18 -42.38
N ILE A 13 -15.02 2.50 -42.79
CA ILE A 13 -14.86 1.93 -44.14
C ILE A 13 -14.74 0.39 -44.12
N ILE A 14 -15.19 -0.25 -43.04
CA ILE A 14 -15.26 -1.73 -42.96
C ILE A 14 -16.03 -2.29 -44.16
N GLY A 15 -15.45 -3.31 -44.79
CA GLY A 15 -16.00 -3.97 -45.99
C GLY A 15 -15.80 -3.20 -47.29
N LYS A 16 -15.20 -2.01 -47.28
CA LYS A 16 -14.89 -1.20 -48.46
C LYS A 16 -13.39 -1.19 -48.77
N THR A 17 -13.07 -0.99 -50.05
CA THR A 17 -11.68 -0.81 -50.51
C THR A 17 -11.42 0.67 -50.79
N ALA A 18 -10.31 1.19 -50.29
CA ALA A 18 -9.86 2.56 -50.53
C ALA A 18 -8.40 2.58 -51.00
N ARG A 19 -8.06 3.53 -51.89
CA ARG A 19 -6.65 3.75 -52.27
C ARG A 19 -5.90 4.40 -51.10
N LEU A 20 -4.71 3.92 -50.78
CA LEU A 20 -3.93 4.42 -49.63
C LEU A 20 -3.70 5.94 -49.65
N PRO A 21 -3.35 6.60 -50.77
CA PRO A 21 -3.17 8.06 -50.79
C PRO A 21 -4.45 8.85 -50.47
N TYR A 22 -5.61 8.32 -50.87
CA TYR A 22 -6.90 8.92 -50.53
C TYR A 22 -7.18 8.78 -49.03
N LEU A 23 -6.94 7.59 -48.49
CA LEU A 23 -7.13 7.30 -47.08
C LEU A 23 -6.21 8.15 -46.21
N ALA A 24 -4.92 8.25 -46.57
CA ALA A 24 -3.91 9.08 -45.91
C ALA A 24 -4.35 10.56 -45.79
N LYS A 25 -4.97 11.09 -46.86
CA LYS A 25 -5.54 12.45 -46.85
C LYS A 25 -6.74 12.58 -45.90
N GLN A 26 -7.60 11.57 -45.82
CA GLN A 26 -8.77 11.58 -44.92
C GLN A 26 -8.34 11.55 -43.44
N VAL A 27 -7.35 10.73 -43.10
CA VAL A 27 -6.86 10.59 -41.73
C VAL A 27 -5.78 11.60 -41.37
N SER A 28 -5.32 12.43 -42.32
CA SER A 28 -4.23 13.40 -42.12
C SER A 28 -2.95 12.76 -41.56
N ILE A 29 -2.52 11.65 -42.17
CA ILE A 29 -1.28 10.92 -41.87
C ILE A 29 -0.45 10.84 -43.17
N ASN A 30 0.88 10.89 -43.07
CA ASN A 30 1.76 10.70 -44.22
C ASN A 30 1.49 9.30 -44.86
N PRO A 31 1.36 9.18 -46.19
CA PRO A 31 1.13 7.90 -46.86
C PRO A 31 2.14 6.79 -46.48
N ASP A 32 3.42 7.12 -46.33
CA ASP A 32 4.46 6.14 -45.97
C ASP A 32 4.27 5.65 -44.52
N ASP A 33 3.99 6.57 -43.60
CA ASP A 33 3.70 6.22 -42.20
C ASP A 33 2.41 5.38 -42.09
N LEU A 34 1.38 5.71 -42.86
CA LEU A 34 0.12 4.97 -42.87
C LEU A 34 0.29 3.57 -43.47
N GLU A 35 1.10 3.41 -44.52
CA GLU A 35 1.40 2.10 -45.10
C GLU A 35 2.05 1.17 -44.07
N GLN A 36 3.08 1.64 -43.36
CA GLN A 36 3.74 0.87 -42.30
C GLN A 36 2.76 0.45 -41.20
N ILE A 37 1.84 1.33 -40.80
CA ILE A 37 0.81 1.01 -39.80
C ILE A 37 -0.15 -0.05 -40.33
N LEU A 38 -0.55 0.04 -41.60
CA LEU A 38 -1.49 -0.91 -42.20
C LEU A 38 -0.86 -2.29 -42.42
N GLU A 39 0.44 -2.37 -42.71
CA GLU A 39 1.17 -3.65 -42.74
C GLU A 39 1.08 -4.36 -41.38
N TRP A 40 1.22 -3.62 -40.26
CA TRP A 40 1.04 -4.20 -38.92
C TRP A 40 -0.39 -4.68 -38.66
N LEU A 41 -1.39 -3.96 -39.16
CA LEU A 41 -2.80 -4.34 -39.03
C LEU A 41 -3.16 -5.52 -39.94
N GLU A 42 -2.47 -5.70 -41.07
CA GLU A 42 -2.62 -6.84 -41.97
C GLU A 42 -2.16 -8.15 -41.31
N GLU A 43 -1.07 -8.11 -40.53
CA GLU A 43 -0.62 -9.26 -39.73
C GLU A 43 -1.69 -9.74 -38.72
N GLU A 44 -2.49 -8.82 -38.18
CA GLU A 44 -3.63 -9.15 -37.30
C GLU A 44 -4.93 -9.45 -38.08
N ARG A 45 -4.88 -9.48 -39.41
CA ARG A 45 -6.02 -9.68 -40.32
C ARG A 45 -7.13 -8.63 -40.17
N ILE A 46 -6.80 -7.43 -39.68
CA ILE A 46 -7.73 -6.31 -39.54
C ILE A 46 -7.94 -5.64 -40.89
N VAL A 47 -6.88 -5.54 -41.69
CA VAL A 47 -6.90 -5.01 -43.05
C VAL A 47 -6.24 -5.99 -44.03
N GLU A 48 -6.44 -5.77 -45.32
CA GLU A 48 -5.78 -6.48 -46.41
C GLU A 48 -5.23 -5.44 -47.40
N LEU A 49 -3.96 -5.59 -47.77
CA LEU A 49 -3.23 -4.70 -48.65
C LEU A 49 -3.08 -5.33 -50.04
N TYR A 50 -3.50 -4.58 -51.06
CA TYR A 50 -3.42 -4.99 -52.46
C TYR A 50 -2.38 -4.15 -53.18
N TYR A 51 -1.19 -4.74 -53.37
CA TYR A 51 -0.12 -4.13 -54.15
C TYR A 51 -0.32 -4.37 -55.64
N VAL A 52 -0.18 -3.30 -56.42
CA VAL A 52 -0.12 -3.39 -57.88
C VAL A 52 1.36 -3.63 -58.25
N PRO A 53 1.69 -4.49 -59.23
CA PRO A 53 3.08 -4.76 -59.63
C PRO A 53 3.67 -3.60 -60.47
N ILE A 54 3.51 -2.38 -59.99
CA ILE A 54 4.06 -1.15 -60.57
C ILE A 54 4.90 -0.48 -59.48
N PRO A 55 6.21 -0.29 -59.69
CA PRO A 55 7.07 0.41 -58.74
C PRO A 55 6.49 1.76 -58.34
N PHE A 56 6.63 2.12 -57.05
CA PHE A 56 6.19 3.40 -56.47
C PHE A 56 4.67 3.63 -56.41
N VAL A 57 3.84 2.66 -56.83
CA VAL A 57 2.38 2.74 -56.65
C VAL A 57 2.00 2.19 -55.27
N LYS A 58 1.39 3.05 -54.44
CA LYS A 58 0.90 2.67 -53.11
C LYS A 58 -0.29 1.69 -53.20
N PRO A 59 -0.43 0.77 -52.23
CA PRO A 59 -1.46 -0.27 -52.26
C PRO A 59 -2.88 0.30 -52.12
N SER A 60 -3.86 -0.54 -52.42
CA SER A 60 -5.24 -0.33 -51.96
C SER A 60 -5.49 -1.14 -50.69
N VAL A 61 -6.33 -0.60 -49.80
CA VAL A 61 -6.58 -1.14 -48.46
C VAL A 61 -8.03 -1.57 -48.37
N LYS A 62 -8.28 -2.77 -47.89
CA LYS A 62 -9.63 -3.24 -47.52
C LYS A 62 -9.66 -3.51 -46.03
N VAL A 63 -10.57 -2.85 -45.31
CA VAL A 63 -10.75 -3.10 -43.88
C VAL A 63 -11.69 -4.29 -43.71
N LEU A 64 -11.19 -5.37 -43.10
CA LEU A 64 -11.88 -6.64 -42.99
C LEU A 64 -12.88 -6.64 -41.82
N PHE A 65 -12.41 -6.27 -40.63
CA PHE A 65 -13.24 -6.11 -39.44
C PHE A 65 -12.55 -5.16 -38.45
N ALA A 66 -13.30 -4.66 -37.48
CA ALA A 66 -12.74 -3.96 -36.32
C ALA A 66 -12.85 -4.86 -35.08
N PRO A 67 -11.82 -4.94 -34.23
CA PRO A 67 -11.93 -5.62 -32.95
C PRO A 67 -13.11 -5.09 -32.14
N PRO A 68 -13.83 -5.93 -31.39
CA PRO A 68 -14.91 -5.46 -30.53
C PRO A 68 -14.34 -4.47 -29.51
N THR A 69 -14.96 -3.30 -29.43
CA THR A 69 -14.67 -2.34 -28.35
C THR A 69 -15.61 -2.66 -27.20
N GLN A 70 -15.08 -2.95 -26.01
CA GLN A 70 -15.89 -2.94 -24.79
C GLN A 70 -16.20 -1.47 -24.43
N GLU A 71 -17.13 -0.84 -25.15
CA GLU A 71 -17.86 0.30 -24.60
C GLU A 71 -18.83 -0.26 -23.57
N GLU A 72 -18.33 -0.61 -22.38
CA GLU A 72 -19.22 -0.74 -21.25
C GLU A 72 -19.69 0.67 -20.89
N ARG A 73 -21.01 0.82 -20.78
CA ARG A 73 -21.67 2.01 -20.25
C ARG A 73 -22.24 1.63 -18.90
N LEU A 74 -22.40 2.62 -18.03
CA LEU A 74 -23.15 2.46 -16.79
C LEU A 74 -24.48 1.73 -17.09
N PRO A 75 -24.83 0.68 -16.33
CA PRO A 75 -26.02 -0.11 -16.63
C PRO A 75 -27.28 0.77 -16.71
N PRO A 76 -28.23 0.49 -17.62
CA PRO A 76 -29.44 1.29 -17.75
C PRO A 76 -30.32 1.18 -16.50
N LYS A 77 -30.79 2.34 -15.99
CA LYS A 77 -31.55 2.52 -14.74
C LYS A 77 -30.74 2.36 -13.43
N SER A 78 -29.43 2.53 -13.50
CA SER A 78 -28.58 2.60 -12.29
C SER A 78 -28.89 3.85 -11.47
N ARG A 79 -28.98 3.72 -10.15
CA ARG A 79 -28.98 4.88 -9.24
C ARG A 79 -27.56 5.12 -8.76
N ILE A 80 -26.96 6.23 -9.16
CA ILE A 80 -25.65 6.66 -8.65
C ILE A 80 -25.81 7.03 -7.18
N ILE A 81 -24.96 6.44 -6.35
CA ILE A 81 -24.84 6.71 -4.91
C ILE A 81 -23.72 7.72 -4.69
N GLU A 82 -22.62 7.55 -5.41
CA GLU A 82 -21.43 8.40 -5.28
C GLU A 82 -20.69 8.48 -6.62
N GLU A 83 -20.08 9.64 -6.90
CA GLU A 83 -19.23 9.89 -8.06
C GLU A 83 -18.01 10.71 -7.61
N TYR A 84 -16.81 10.30 -8.03
CA TYR A 84 -15.57 11.02 -7.74
C TYR A 84 -14.50 10.73 -8.81
N ASP A 85 -13.54 11.66 -8.94
CA ASP A 85 -12.38 11.50 -9.82
C ASP A 85 -11.18 10.95 -9.03
N THR A 86 -10.36 10.14 -9.69
CA THR A 86 -9.11 9.57 -9.16
C THR A 86 -7.97 9.89 -10.12
N ALA A 87 -6.81 10.25 -9.59
CA ALA A 87 -5.63 10.55 -10.38
C ALA A 87 -4.35 10.12 -9.66
N SER A 88 -3.37 9.60 -10.40
CA SER A 88 -2.01 9.40 -9.88
C SER A 88 -1.32 10.75 -9.65
N SER A 89 -0.33 10.77 -8.74
CA SER A 89 0.44 11.97 -8.40
C SER A 89 1.21 12.58 -9.59
N ASP A 90 1.63 11.74 -10.54
CA ASP A 90 2.28 12.15 -11.79
C ASP A 90 1.29 12.48 -12.91
N GLY A 91 -0.02 12.36 -12.65
CA GLY A 91 -1.10 12.62 -13.60
C GLY A 91 -1.23 11.59 -14.73
N THR A 92 -0.41 10.54 -14.76
CA THR A 92 -0.39 9.50 -15.81
C THR A 92 -1.70 8.71 -15.86
N TYR A 93 -2.25 8.37 -14.69
CA TYR A 93 -3.49 7.61 -14.57
C TYR A 93 -4.57 8.52 -14.04
N GLN A 94 -5.67 8.61 -14.78
CA GLN A 94 -6.85 9.36 -14.37
C GLN A 94 -8.07 8.49 -14.68
N ALA A 95 -8.99 8.39 -13.73
CA ALA A 95 -10.24 7.67 -13.92
C ALA A 95 -11.35 8.30 -13.10
N ARG A 96 -12.57 8.21 -13.63
CA ARG A 96 -13.78 8.59 -12.90
C ARG A 96 -14.47 7.35 -12.35
N VAL A 97 -14.90 7.43 -11.11
CA VAL A 97 -15.51 6.32 -10.38
C VAL A 97 -16.96 6.64 -10.10
N TYR A 98 -17.83 5.64 -10.29
CA TYR A 98 -19.23 5.71 -9.89
C TYR A 98 -19.58 4.51 -9.02
N ILE A 99 -20.05 4.78 -7.80
CA ILE A 99 -20.69 3.77 -6.96
C ILE A 99 -22.17 3.82 -7.27
N TYR A 100 -22.75 2.70 -7.70
CA TYR A 100 -24.16 2.66 -8.11
C TYR A 100 -24.89 1.45 -7.53
N LYS A 101 -26.21 1.59 -7.41
CA LYS A 101 -27.12 0.48 -7.18
C LYS A 101 -27.79 0.09 -8.48
N ASP A 102 -27.77 -1.20 -8.78
CA ASP A 102 -28.51 -1.78 -9.90
C ASP A 102 -30.02 -1.92 -9.58
N LYS A 103 -30.77 -2.56 -10.47
CA LYS A 103 -32.22 -2.76 -10.33
C LYS A 103 -32.58 -3.77 -9.22
N GLU A 104 -31.66 -4.67 -8.90
CA GLU A 104 -31.83 -5.70 -7.86
C GLU A 104 -31.48 -5.14 -6.47
N GLY A 105 -30.83 -3.96 -6.44
CA GLY A 105 -30.44 -3.25 -5.22
C GLY A 105 -28.99 -3.51 -4.82
N ASP A 106 -28.27 -4.30 -5.60
CA ASP A 106 -26.86 -4.61 -5.38
C ASP A 106 -25.99 -3.40 -5.69
N MET A 107 -25.00 -3.14 -4.82
CA MET A 107 -24.02 -2.09 -5.03
C MET A 107 -22.86 -2.59 -5.88
N SER A 108 -22.42 -1.76 -6.82
CA SER A 108 -21.30 -2.04 -7.71
C SER A 108 -20.40 -0.81 -7.90
N TYR A 109 -19.16 -1.07 -8.29
CA TYR A 109 -18.12 -0.08 -8.54
C TYR A 109 -17.91 0.04 -10.05
N TYR A 110 -18.16 1.20 -10.63
CA TYR A 110 -17.92 1.42 -12.05
C TYR A 110 -16.67 2.28 -12.23
N LEU A 111 -15.69 1.75 -12.96
CA LEU A 111 -14.47 2.44 -13.33
C LEU A 111 -14.58 2.95 -14.77
N ASP A 112 -14.64 4.27 -14.93
CA ASP A 112 -14.55 4.95 -16.21
C ASP A 112 -13.12 5.47 -16.42
N TYR A 113 -12.31 4.72 -17.16
CA TYR A 113 -10.91 5.06 -17.43
C TYR A 113 -10.64 5.24 -18.94
N PRO A 114 -9.51 5.86 -19.32
CA PRO A 114 -9.09 5.99 -20.71
C PRO A 114 -8.87 4.64 -21.38
N MET A 115 -9.64 4.35 -22.42
CA MET A 115 -9.49 3.15 -23.26
C MET A 115 -9.15 3.57 -24.69
N PRO A 116 -8.16 2.94 -25.34
CA PRO A 116 -7.91 3.17 -26.76
C PRO A 116 -9.08 2.65 -27.61
N GLY A 117 -9.34 3.32 -28.73
CA GLY A 117 -10.23 2.79 -29.77
C GLY A 117 -9.78 1.43 -30.31
N PRO A 118 -10.66 0.67 -30.97
CA PRO A 118 -10.41 -0.72 -31.34
C PRO A 118 -9.20 -0.91 -32.28
N ILE A 119 -9.04 -0.02 -33.27
CA ILE A 119 -7.90 -0.10 -34.19
C ILE A 119 -6.64 0.43 -33.51
N THR A 120 -6.81 1.48 -32.70
CA THR A 120 -5.73 2.02 -31.87
C THR A 120 -5.17 0.95 -30.93
N ALA A 121 -6.01 0.15 -30.27
CA ALA A 121 -5.58 -0.91 -29.35
C ALA A 121 -4.68 -1.95 -30.02
N SER A 122 -5.01 -2.36 -31.24
CA SER A 122 -4.17 -3.26 -32.05
C SER A 122 -2.84 -2.61 -32.43
N PHE A 123 -2.86 -1.35 -32.85
CA PHE A 123 -1.64 -0.59 -33.12
C PHE A 123 -0.73 -0.50 -31.87
N LEU A 124 -1.28 -0.20 -30.69
CA LEU A 124 -0.50 -0.13 -29.45
C LEU A 124 0.17 -1.46 -29.11
N ARG A 125 -0.49 -2.60 -29.39
CA ARG A 125 0.08 -3.93 -29.16
C ARG A 125 1.34 -4.17 -30.00
N LYS A 126 1.28 -3.83 -31.28
CA LYS A 126 2.43 -3.92 -32.20
C LYS A 126 3.54 -2.93 -31.86
N LEU A 127 3.16 -1.70 -31.53
CA LEU A 127 4.10 -0.68 -31.07
C LEU A 127 4.84 -1.12 -29.80
N LYS A 128 4.15 -1.79 -28.87
CA LYS A 128 4.76 -2.38 -27.67
C LYS A 128 5.82 -3.43 -28.03
N ASP A 129 5.52 -4.34 -28.96
CA ASP A 129 6.44 -5.39 -29.40
C ASP A 129 7.71 -4.78 -30.05
N GLU A 130 7.54 -3.74 -30.87
CA GLU A 130 8.66 -3.01 -31.46
C GLU A 130 9.52 -2.31 -30.40
N ILE A 131 8.91 -1.60 -29.46
CA ILE A 131 9.64 -0.92 -28.37
C ILE A 131 10.39 -1.94 -27.50
N ALA A 132 9.84 -3.14 -27.31
CA ALA A 132 10.47 -4.21 -26.56
C ALA A 132 11.76 -4.74 -27.22
N LEU A 133 11.88 -4.67 -28.55
CA LEU A 133 13.06 -5.10 -29.30
C LEU A 133 14.27 -4.17 -29.12
N PHE A 134 14.06 -2.90 -28.74
CA PHE A 134 15.13 -1.90 -28.58
C PHE A 134 15.82 -1.93 -27.20
N LEU A 135 16.32 -3.10 -26.78
CA LEU A 135 17.21 -3.25 -25.62
C LEU A 135 18.68 -3.36 -26.08
N PRO A 136 19.54 -2.35 -25.82
CA PRO A 136 20.96 -2.44 -26.19
C PRO A 136 21.69 -3.53 -25.38
N PRO A 137 22.60 -4.33 -25.97
CA PRO A 137 23.45 -5.29 -25.24
C PRO A 137 24.33 -4.64 -24.16
N GLU A 138 24.63 -3.35 -24.26
CA GLU A 138 25.37 -2.58 -23.26
C GLU A 138 24.55 -2.38 -21.95
N THR A 139 23.27 -2.80 -21.97
CA THR A 139 22.32 -2.83 -20.86
C THR A 139 22.58 -3.97 -19.86
N TYR A 140 23.73 -4.65 -19.91
CA TYR A 140 24.15 -5.60 -18.87
C TYR A 140 25.26 -5.07 -17.91
N MET A 141 25.94 -3.96 -18.20
CA MET A 141 27.11 -3.44 -17.43
C MET A 141 26.96 -2.16 -16.53
N MET A 142 25.76 -1.69 -16.14
CA MET A 142 25.56 -0.43 -15.36
C MET A 142 24.65 -0.66 -14.13
N THR A 143 24.71 0.22 -13.13
CA THR A 143 23.90 0.15 -11.89
C THR A 143 22.38 0.21 -12.14
N GLU A 144 21.60 -0.46 -11.29
CA GLU A 144 20.23 -0.96 -11.59
C GLU A 144 19.10 0.09 -11.72
N GLU A 145 19.18 1.24 -11.04
CA GLU A 145 18.01 2.13 -10.86
C GLU A 145 17.98 3.34 -11.81
N GLU A 146 19.10 4.05 -11.95
CA GLU A 146 19.25 5.17 -12.90
C GLU A 146 19.21 4.71 -14.36
N ARG A 147 19.72 3.49 -14.61
CA ARG A 147 19.68 2.79 -15.90
C ARG A 147 18.25 2.52 -16.36
N ARG A 148 17.41 2.05 -15.45
CA ARG A 148 16.00 1.77 -15.70
C ARG A 148 15.26 3.04 -16.11
N LYS A 149 15.40 4.12 -15.34
CA LYS A 149 14.75 5.42 -15.63
C LYS A 149 15.09 5.97 -17.02
N LYS A 150 16.37 6.02 -17.40
CA LYS A 150 16.78 6.55 -18.72
C LYS A 150 16.27 5.71 -19.90
N ILE A 151 16.26 4.38 -19.76
CA ILE A 151 15.73 3.49 -20.81
C ILE A 151 14.21 3.68 -20.92
N TYR A 152 13.52 3.78 -19.79
CA TYR A 152 12.08 4.03 -19.78
C TYR A 152 11.71 5.37 -20.42
N GLU A 153 12.44 6.43 -20.11
CA GLU A 153 12.21 7.74 -20.74
C GLU A 153 12.45 7.70 -22.24
N LYS A 154 13.51 7.01 -22.69
CA LYS A 154 13.80 6.85 -24.12
C LYS A 154 12.66 6.10 -24.84
N GLN A 155 12.18 5.01 -24.27
CA GLN A 155 11.08 4.22 -24.82
C GLN A 155 9.75 5.00 -24.83
N LEU A 156 9.46 5.73 -23.75
CA LEU A 156 8.30 6.62 -23.69
C LEU A 156 8.34 7.71 -24.76
N ASN A 157 9.51 8.32 -24.97
CA ASN A 157 9.68 9.32 -26.02
C ASN A 157 9.54 8.73 -27.42
N MET A 158 10.01 7.50 -27.65
CA MET A 158 9.76 6.78 -28.90
C MET A 158 8.27 6.52 -29.11
N ALA A 159 7.56 6.04 -28.08
CA ALA A 159 6.11 5.83 -28.13
C ALA A 159 5.39 7.16 -28.44
N ARG A 160 5.68 8.23 -27.71
CA ARG A 160 5.11 9.57 -27.92
C ARG A 160 5.33 10.08 -29.35
N ASN A 161 6.53 9.91 -29.90
CA ASN A 161 6.85 10.36 -31.25
C ASN A 161 6.07 9.61 -32.34
N LYS A 162 5.78 8.31 -32.14
CA LYS A 162 4.93 7.55 -33.07
C LYS A 162 3.45 7.87 -32.86
N LEU A 163 3.02 8.02 -31.61
CA LEU A 163 1.63 8.33 -31.25
C LEU A 163 1.21 9.73 -31.72
N SER A 164 2.09 10.73 -31.63
CA SER A 164 1.82 12.11 -32.07
C SER A 164 1.47 12.23 -33.55
N LYS A 165 1.83 11.23 -34.38
CA LYS A 165 1.44 11.17 -35.80
C LYS A 165 -0.03 10.76 -35.98
N ILE A 166 -0.59 9.99 -35.04
CA ILE A 166 -1.93 9.40 -35.15
C ILE A 166 -2.98 10.04 -34.24
N VAL A 167 -2.58 10.84 -33.24
CA VAL A 167 -3.51 11.62 -32.40
C VAL A 167 -3.58 13.08 -32.84
N ASP A 168 -4.69 13.75 -32.49
CA ASP A 168 -4.86 15.19 -32.71
C ASP A 168 -4.39 16.02 -31.52
N LYS A 169 -4.55 15.50 -30.28
CA LYS A 169 -4.14 16.18 -29.05
C LYS A 169 -2.91 15.53 -28.45
N LYS A 170 -1.97 16.36 -27.98
CA LYS A 170 -0.76 15.89 -27.29
C LYS A 170 -1.10 15.10 -26.01
N GLU A 171 -2.13 15.52 -25.28
CA GLU A 171 -2.62 14.85 -24.07
C GLU A 171 -3.02 13.39 -24.36
N ASP A 172 -3.68 13.12 -25.48
CA ASP A 172 -4.06 11.75 -25.88
C ASP A 172 -2.81 10.89 -26.17
N ALA A 173 -1.77 11.45 -26.79
CA ALA A 173 -0.51 10.73 -26.98
C ALA A 173 0.15 10.38 -25.64
N ASP A 174 0.12 11.30 -24.67
CA ASP A 174 0.70 11.09 -23.35
C ASP A 174 -0.04 9.99 -22.57
N VAL A 175 -1.38 9.99 -22.61
CA VAL A 175 -2.19 8.93 -22.00
C VAL A 175 -1.93 7.57 -22.66
N LEU A 176 -1.95 7.50 -24.00
CA LEU A 176 -1.69 6.24 -24.72
C LEU A 176 -0.26 5.71 -24.49
N ALA A 177 0.73 6.60 -24.40
CA ALA A 177 2.10 6.23 -24.03
C ALA A 177 2.16 5.71 -22.58
N GLY A 178 1.39 6.31 -21.67
CA GLY A 178 1.19 5.83 -20.30
C GLY A 178 0.60 4.43 -20.24
N ILE A 179 -0.39 4.12 -21.10
CA ILE A 179 -0.99 2.77 -21.21
C ILE A 179 0.07 1.75 -21.65
N ILE A 180 0.85 2.04 -22.71
CA ILE A 180 1.93 1.14 -23.15
C ILE A 180 2.93 0.92 -22.02
N ARG A 181 3.36 1.99 -21.34
CA ARG A 181 4.27 1.92 -20.20
C ARG A 181 3.69 1.03 -19.10
N SER A 182 2.41 1.18 -18.78
CA SER A 182 1.72 0.39 -17.77
C SER A 182 1.69 -1.10 -18.13
N GLU A 183 1.43 -1.43 -19.39
CA GLU A 183 1.43 -2.82 -19.84
C GLU A 183 2.82 -3.46 -19.83
N MET A 184 3.86 -2.69 -20.17
CA MET A 184 5.24 -3.16 -20.18
C MET A 184 5.84 -3.25 -18.77
N TYR A 185 5.65 -2.20 -17.96
CA TYR A 185 6.39 -1.95 -16.72
C TYR A 185 5.53 -1.74 -15.49
N GLY A 186 4.22 -1.57 -15.63
CA GLY A 186 3.26 -1.53 -14.53
C GLY A 186 2.48 -2.84 -14.40
N ILE A 187 1.34 -2.79 -13.72
CA ILE A 187 0.39 -3.91 -13.62
C ILE A 187 -0.85 -3.71 -14.51
N GLY A 188 -0.72 -2.88 -15.56
CA GLY A 188 -1.74 -2.63 -16.56
C GLY A 188 -2.96 -1.92 -15.98
N LYS A 189 -4.16 -2.36 -16.37
CA LYS A 189 -5.43 -1.76 -15.92
C LYS A 189 -5.66 -1.78 -14.41
N LEU A 190 -4.92 -2.59 -13.65
CA LEU A 190 -5.03 -2.59 -12.19
C LEU A 190 -4.55 -1.28 -11.56
N GLU A 191 -3.64 -0.54 -12.22
CA GLU A 191 -3.12 0.75 -11.74
C GLU A 191 -4.25 1.75 -11.46
N TYR A 192 -5.31 1.76 -12.29
CA TYR A 192 -6.47 2.65 -12.10
C TYR A 192 -7.27 2.35 -10.83
N PHE A 193 -7.24 1.11 -10.32
CA PHE A 193 -7.83 0.78 -9.02
C PHE A 193 -6.87 1.12 -7.88
N LEU A 194 -5.56 0.93 -8.10
CA LEU A 194 -4.55 1.21 -7.08
C LEU A 194 -4.40 2.69 -6.76
N ILE A 195 -4.71 3.60 -7.69
CA ILE A 195 -4.71 5.04 -7.40
C ILE A 195 -5.91 5.49 -6.55
N ASP A 196 -6.96 4.67 -6.38
CA ASP A 196 -8.16 5.06 -5.66
C ASP A 196 -7.97 4.93 -4.13
N PRO A 197 -7.84 6.03 -3.36
CA PRO A 197 -7.56 5.98 -1.93
C PRO A 197 -8.73 5.37 -1.12
N LYS A 198 -9.93 5.25 -1.70
CA LYS A 198 -11.08 4.63 -1.02
C LYS A 198 -11.11 3.12 -1.10
N LEU A 199 -10.21 2.50 -1.87
CA LEU A 199 -10.06 1.04 -1.94
C LEU A 199 -9.02 0.54 -0.94
N GLU A 200 -9.25 -0.64 -0.35
CA GLU A 200 -8.28 -1.38 0.46
C GLU A 200 -7.76 -2.62 -0.27
N GLU A 201 -8.59 -3.27 -1.08
CA GLU A 201 -8.24 -4.52 -1.78
C GLU A 201 -8.78 -4.54 -3.20
N VAL A 202 -8.02 -5.14 -4.12
CA VAL A 202 -8.38 -5.40 -5.52
C VAL A 202 -8.16 -6.88 -5.80
N VAL A 203 -9.21 -7.58 -6.23
CA VAL A 203 -9.24 -9.05 -6.32
C VAL A 203 -9.68 -9.51 -7.70
N ILE A 204 -8.88 -10.39 -8.29
CA ILE A 204 -9.22 -11.22 -9.44
C ILE A 204 -9.46 -12.63 -8.92
N ASN A 205 -10.71 -13.08 -8.98
CA ASN A 205 -11.06 -14.45 -8.60
C ASN A 205 -10.88 -15.43 -9.77
N SER A 206 -11.04 -14.95 -11.00
CA SER A 206 -10.91 -15.68 -12.25
C SER A 206 -11.08 -14.69 -13.41
N ALA A 207 -10.64 -15.05 -14.62
CA ALA A 207 -10.84 -14.23 -15.81
C ALA A 207 -12.32 -14.17 -16.25
N ASN A 208 -13.09 -15.22 -15.97
CA ASN A 208 -14.53 -15.28 -16.31
C ASN A 208 -15.43 -14.49 -15.36
N LYS A 209 -14.88 -13.84 -14.33
CA LYS A 209 -15.60 -12.99 -13.39
C LYS A 209 -15.03 -11.58 -13.43
N PRO A 210 -15.86 -10.55 -13.16
CA PRO A 210 -15.34 -9.21 -12.99
C PRO A 210 -14.39 -9.13 -11.80
N ILE A 211 -13.46 -8.18 -11.87
CA ILE A 211 -12.65 -7.76 -10.73
C ILE A 211 -13.60 -7.35 -9.61
N VAL A 212 -13.25 -7.69 -8.38
CA VAL A 212 -13.96 -7.30 -7.16
C VAL A 212 -13.03 -6.43 -6.33
N VAL A 213 -13.56 -5.37 -5.74
CA VAL A 213 -12.79 -4.44 -4.90
C VAL A 213 -13.41 -4.34 -3.51
N TYR A 214 -12.59 -4.08 -2.49
CA TYR A 214 -13.07 -3.73 -1.16
C TYR A 214 -12.99 -2.21 -0.97
N HIS A 215 -14.16 -1.55 -0.94
CA HIS A 215 -14.29 -0.12 -0.69
C HIS A 215 -14.45 0.15 0.81
N ARG A 216 -13.70 1.13 1.34
CA ARG A 216 -13.67 1.47 2.78
C ARG A 216 -15.06 1.70 3.39
N GLU A 217 -15.96 2.31 2.62
CA GLU A 217 -17.31 2.65 3.08
C GLU A 217 -18.38 1.61 2.73
N TYR A 218 -18.23 0.90 1.61
CA TYR A 218 -19.30 0.06 1.04
C TYR A 218 -18.98 -1.44 1.07
N GLY A 219 -17.77 -1.83 1.49
CA GLY A 219 -17.32 -3.22 1.50
C GLY A 219 -17.03 -3.76 0.10
N TRP A 220 -17.33 -5.04 -0.12
CA TRP A 220 -17.05 -5.72 -1.39
C TRP A 220 -17.99 -5.28 -2.51
N LEU A 221 -17.42 -4.79 -3.62
CA LEU A 221 -18.14 -4.33 -4.82
C LEU A 221 -17.61 -5.03 -6.06
N LYS A 222 -18.51 -5.49 -6.93
CA LYS A 222 -18.15 -5.97 -8.27
C LYS A 222 -17.84 -4.78 -9.17
N THR A 223 -16.90 -4.97 -10.09
CA THR A 223 -16.54 -3.94 -11.07
C THR A 223 -17.06 -4.24 -12.47
N ASN A 224 -16.93 -3.27 -13.38
CA ASN A 224 -17.17 -3.43 -14.81
C ASN A 224 -16.00 -4.07 -15.57
N ILE A 225 -14.90 -4.43 -14.91
CA ILE A 225 -13.68 -4.83 -15.59
C ILE A 225 -13.50 -6.35 -15.53
N LEU A 226 -13.37 -6.99 -16.69
CA LEU A 226 -13.02 -8.41 -16.82
C LEU A 226 -11.62 -8.60 -17.40
N PHE A 227 -10.96 -9.72 -17.07
CA PHE A 227 -9.75 -10.15 -17.77
C PHE A 227 -10.11 -10.96 -19.01
N PRO A 228 -9.40 -10.79 -20.15
CA PRO A 228 -9.77 -11.48 -21.39
C PRO A 228 -9.65 -13.00 -21.26
N THR A 229 -8.55 -13.48 -20.67
CA THR A 229 -8.28 -14.92 -20.52
C THR A 229 -7.59 -15.24 -19.19
N GLU A 230 -7.67 -16.51 -18.77
CA GLU A 230 -6.91 -17.01 -17.62
C GLU A 230 -5.40 -16.91 -17.82
N ALA A 231 -4.94 -16.97 -19.06
CA ALA A 231 -3.54 -16.78 -19.41
C ALA A 231 -3.07 -15.35 -19.11
N ASP A 232 -3.93 -14.34 -19.27
CA ASP A 232 -3.58 -12.96 -18.93
C ASP A 232 -3.38 -12.78 -17.43
N VAL A 233 -4.22 -13.44 -16.62
CA VAL A 233 -4.11 -13.41 -15.16
C VAL A 233 -2.82 -14.12 -14.71
N SER A 234 -2.51 -15.31 -15.24
CA SER A 234 -1.25 -16.00 -14.93
C SER A 234 -0.03 -15.21 -15.40
N ASN A 235 -0.08 -14.60 -16.60
CA ASN A 235 1.01 -13.78 -17.12
C ASN A 235 1.23 -12.54 -16.25
N LEU A 236 0.17 -11.93 -15.74
CA LEU A 236 0.27 -10.82 -14.79
C LEU A 236 0.93 -11.26 -13.48
N ALA A 237 0.50 -12.38 -12.89
CA ALA A 237 1.11 -12.94 -11.69
C ALA A 237 2.61 -13.26 -11.89
N VAL A 238 2.99 -13.84 -13.04
CA VAL A 238 4.39 -14.09 -13.41
C VAL A 238 5.20 -12.79 -13.53
N ARG A 239 4.64 -11.75 -14.16
CA ARG A 239 5.31 -10.44 -14.26
C ARG A 239 5.53 -9.82 -12.88
N ILE A 240 4.51 -9.87 -12.01
CA ILE A 240 4.62 -9.38 -10.63
C ILE A 240 5.72 -10.13 -9.89
N ALA A 241 5.69 -11.47 -9.89
CA ALA A 241 6.66 -12.31 -9.22
C ALA A 241 8.10 -11.96 -9.67
N ARG A 242 8.35 -11.89 -10.99
CA ARG A 242 9.67 -11.57 -11.54
C ARG A 242 10.21 -10.22 -11.06
N ARG A 243 9.37 -9.19 -10.97
CA ARG A 243 9.80 -7.86 -10.52
C ARG A 243 10.22 -7.82 -9.07
N VAL A 244 9.61 -8.65 -8.24
CA VAL A 244 9.90 -8.73 -6.80
C VAL A 244 10.96 -9.79 -6.48
N GLY A 245 11.63 -10.34 -7.51
CA GLY A 245 12.64 -11.38 -7.36
C GLY A 245 12.09 -12.76 -6.99
N LYS A 246 10.79 -13.00 -7.19
CA LYS A 246 10.12 -14.28 -6.93
C LYS A 246 9.75 -14.99 -8.24
N GLN A 247 9.35 -16.25 -8.14
CA GLN A 247 8.82 -17.02 -9.25
C GLN A 247 7.47 -17.62 -8.88
N ILE A 248 6.58 -17.70 -9.86
CA ILE A 248 5.31 -18.42 -9.79
C ILE A 248 5.19 -19.24 -11.08
N THR A 249 4.92 -20.53 -10.95
CA THR A 249 4.84 -21.48 -12.07
C THR A 249 3.76 -22.53 -11.78
N THR A 250 3.45 -23.42 -12.72
CA THR A 250 2.54 -24.54 -12.43
C THR A 250 3.09 -25.49 -11.36
N LEU A 251 4.43 -25.59 -11.21
CA LEU A 251 5.10 -26.39 -10.18
C LEU A 251 5.15 -25.67 -8.83
N SER A 252 5.22 -24.34 -8.85
CA SER A 252 5.16 -23.46 -7.67
C SER A 252 4.00 -22.46 -7.83
N PRO A 253 2.74 -22.91 -7.67
CA PRO A 253 1.54 -22.17 -8.07
C PRO A 253 1.09 -21.11 -7.08
N LEU A 254 1.83 -20.91 -5.98
CA LEU A 254 1.51 -19.97 -4.92
C LEU A 254 2.51 -18.82 -4.94
N LEU A 255 2.00 -17.59 -4.84
CA LEU A 255 2.80 -16.39 -4.69
C LEU A 255 2.28 -15.59 -3.49
N ASP A 256 3.19 -15.21 -2.60
CA ASP A 256 2.98 -14.16 -1.61
C ASP A 256 4.16 -13.19 -1.74
N ALA A 257 3.87 -11.92 -2.01
CA ALA A 257 4.84 -10.93 -2.46
C ALA A 257 4.43 -9.52 -2.05
N HIS A 258 5.37 -8.58 -2.14
CA HIS A 258 5.11 -7.15 -2.04
C HIS A 258 5.52 -6.47 -3.32
N LEU A 259 4.62 -5.69 -3.90
CA LEU A 259 4.91 -4.84 -5.04
C LEU A 259 5.94 -3.77 -4.65
N ILE A 260 6.54 -3.15 -5.66
CA ILE A 260 7.58 -2.12 -5.47
C ILE A 260 7.03 -0.90 -4.69
N ASN A 261 5.73 -0.62 -4.81
CA ASN A 261 5.02 0.43 -4.07
C ASN A 261 4.64 0.02 -2.63
N GLY A 262 5.01 -1.18 -2.17
CA GLY A 262 4.74 -1.68 -0.80
C GLY A 262 3.41 -2.43 -0.65
N GLU A 263 2.58 -2.51 -1.69
CA GLU A 263 1.32 -3.25 -1.61
C GLU A 263 1.53 -4.76 -1.58
N ARG A 264 0.76 -5.47 -0.75
CA ARG A 264 0.86 -6.93 -0.66
C ARG A 264 0.10 -7.58 -1.81
N THR A 265 0.72 -8.54 -2.47
CA THR A 265 0.11 -9.33 -3.53
C THR A 265 0.16 -10.80 -3.22
N ASN A 266 -0.99 -11.47 -3.35
CA ASN A 266 -1.10 -12.92 -3.36
C ASN A 266 -1.61 -13.41 -4.72
N ALA A 267 -1.10 -14.53 -5.22
CA ALA A 267 -1.65 -15.17 -6.41
C ALA A 267 -1.66 -16.69 -6.25
N THR A 268 -2.67 -17.34 -6.84
CA THR A 268 -2.78 -18.80 -6.91
C THR A 268 -3.10 -19.23 -8.34
N LEU A 269 -2.27 -20.11 -8.91
CA LEU A 269 -2.48 -20.63 -10.27
C LEU A 269 -3.23 -21.97 -10.28
N TYR A 270 -3.87 -22.27 -11.40
CA TYR A 270 -4.31 -23.62 -11.75
C TYR A 270 -3.11 -24.60 -11.75
N PRO A 271 -3.23 -25.84 -11.24
CA PRO A 271 -4.47 -26.53 -10.85
C PRO A 271 -4.94 -26.32 -9.40
N ILE A 272 -4.22 -25.53 -8.58
CA ILE A 272 -4.59 -25.33 -7.17
C ILE A 272 -5.86 -24.48 -7.07
N SER A 273 -5.94 -23.41 -7.87
CA SER A 273 -7.19 -22.67 -8.02
C SER A 273 -8.01 -23.24 -9.17
N VAL A 274 -8.92 -24.18 -8.83
CA VAL A 274 -9.71 -24.95 -9.81
C VAL A 274 -10.66 -24.07 -10.63
N SER A 275 -11.12 -22.95 -10.05
CA SER A 275 -12.12 -22.06 -10.68
C SER A 275 -11.52 -20.96 -11.57
N GLY A 276 -10.19 -20.90 -11.68
CA GLY A 276 -9.45 -19.86 -12.43
C GLY A 276 -8.26 -19.33 -11.63
N ASN A 277 -7.29 -18.73 -12.31
CA ASN A 277 -6.12 -18.12 -11.66
C ASN A 277 -6.57 -16.91 -10.82
N THR A 278 -6.04 -16.79 -9.60
CA THR A 278 -6.40 -15.71 -8.68
C THR A 278 -5.25 -14.73 -8.49
N LEU A 279 -5.60 -13.48 -8.21
CA LEU A 279 -4.68 -12.42 -7.79
C LEU A 279 -5.40 -11.51 -6.79
N THR A 280 -4.80 -11.28 -5.63
CA THR A 280 -5.30 -10.33 -4.63
C THR A 280 -4.20 -9.31 -4.35
N ILE A 281 -4.50 -8.03 -4.57
CA ILE A 281 -3.63 -6.92 -4.18
C ILE A 281 -4.30 -6.22 -3.01
N ARG A 282 -3.63 -6.22 -1.86
CA ARG A 282 -4.01 -5.45 -0.69
C ARG A 282 -3.17 -4.18 -0.64
N LYS A 283 -3.85 -3.05 -0.76
CA LYS A 283 -3.24 -1.74 -0.78
C LYS A 283 -2.61 -1.41 0.56
N PHE A 284 -1.44 -0.79 0.49
CA PHE A 284 -0.84 -0.13 1.64
C PHE A 284 -1.64 1.15 1.92
N SER A 285 -1.98 1.42 3.18
CA SER A 285 -2.67 2.69 3.51
C SER A 285 -1.66 3.82 3.39
N GLU A 286 -1.79 4.66 2.37
CA GLU A 286 -0.88 5.80 2.16
C GLU A 286 -0.84 6.73 3.38
N GLU A 287 -1.99 6.97 4.01
CA GLU A 287 -2.08 7.73 5.25
C GLU A 287 -2.25 6.80 6.47
N PRO A 288 -1.18 6.58 7.26
CA PRO A 288 -1.29 5.95 8.57
C PRO A 288 -2.05 6.84 9.58
N TYR A 289 -2.81 6.20 10.46
CA TYR A 289 -3.55 6.91 11.51
C TYR A 289 -2.63 7.43 12.60
N THR A 290 -2.84 8.69 13.00
CA THR A 290 -2.08 9.36 14.06
C THR A 290 -2.71 9.16 15.43
N LEU A 291 -1.96 9.38 16.51
CA LEU A 291 -2.51 9.27 17.86
C LEU A 291 -3.66 10.28 18.12
N PRO A 292 -3.57 11.57 17.72
CA PRO A 292 -4.72 12.50 17.79
C PRO A 292 -5.95 12.01 17.03
N PHE A 293 -5.78 11.38 15.86
CA PHE A 293 -6.88 10.78 15.12
C PHE A 293 -7.53 9.61 15.88
N LEU A 294 -6.73 8.74 16.49
CA LEU A 294 -7.23 7.63 17.30
C LEU A 294 -8.01 8.13 18.52
N ILE A 295 -7.58 9.22 19.16
CA ILE A 295 -8.33 9.86 20.27
C ILE A 295 -9.66 10.42 19.76
N LYS A 296 -9.64 11.15 18.62
CA LYS A 296 -10.84 11.73 18.01
C LYS A 296 -11.90 10.68 17.68
N ASN A 297 -11.49 9.47 17.27
CA ASN A 297 -12.38 8.36 16.96
C ASN A 297 -12.77 7.49 18.19
N GLY A 298 -12.36 7.91 19.38
CA GLY A 298 -12.65 7.24 20.63
C GLY A 298 -11.94 5.89 20.80
N THR A 299 -10.87 5.62 20.04
CA THR A 299 -10.07 4.38 20.19
C THR A 299 -9.43 4.33 21.59
N LEU A 300 -8.96 5.48 22.08
CA LEU A 300 -8.41 5.68 23.42
C LEU A 300 -8.64 7.13 23.89
N THR A 301 -8.46 7.41 25.17
CA THR A 301 -8.53 8.77 25.71
C THR A 301 -7.19 9.52 25.56
N ALA A 302 -7.22 10.84 25.73
CA ALA A 302 -6.00 11.65 25.76
C ALA A 302 -5.07 11.27 26.93
N ASP A 303 -5.63 10.88 28.08
CA ASP A 303 -4.86 10.44 29.26
C ASP A 303 -4.17 9.10 29.05
N MET A 304 -4.82 8.18 28.30
CA MET A 304 -4.17 6.94 27.87
C MET A 304 -3.05 7.22 26.87
N ALA A 305 -3.31 8.12 25.93
CA ALA A 305 -2.35 8.50 24.90
C ALA A 305 -1.13 9.24 25.48
N SER A 306 -1.30 10.10 26.48
CA SER A 306 -0.19 10.81 27.13
C SER A 306 0.74 9.85 27.86
N LEU A 307 0.21 8.83 28.54
CA LEU A 307 1.02 7.78 29.17
C LEU A 307 1.86 7.03 28.13
N LEU A 308 1.25 6.65 27.00
CA LEU A 308 1.97 5.93 25.96
C LEU A 308 3.01 6.80 25.27
N TRP A 309 2.72 8.09 25.07
CA TRP A 309 3.70 9.04 24.54
C TRP A 309 4.86 9.26 25.52
N GLN A 310 4.59 9.42 26.82
CA GLN A 310 5.65 9.55 27.81
C GLN A 310 6.50 8.28 27.89
N ALA A 311 5.88 7.10 27.83
CA ALA A 311 6.61 5.82 27.76
C ALA A 311 7.49 5.73 26.51
N GLU A 312 6.99 6.22 25.38
CA GLU A 312 7.70 6.22 24.11
C GLU A 312 8.92 7.15 24.11
N GLU A 313 8.75 8.37 24.62
CA GLU A 313 9.85 9.35 24.73
C GLU A 313 10.92 8.89 25.71
N LEU A 314 10.55 8.13 26.74
CA LEU A 314 11.45 7.58 27.75
C LEU A 314 11.98 6.19 27.40
N GLU A 315 11.89 5.80 26.13
CA GLU A 315 12.53 4.59 25.60
C GLU A 315 12.08 3.29 26.29
N MET A 316 10.84 3.24 26.78
CA MET A 316 10.27 2.07 27.45
C MET A 316 9.95 0.94 26.45
N ASN A 317 9.84 -0.28 26.97
CA ASN A 317 9.50 -1.46 26.17
C ASN A 317 7.97 -1.66 26.14
N VAL A 318 7.38 -1.59 24.94
CA VAL A 318 5.92 -1.64 24.77
C VAL A 318 5.50 -2.73 23.79
N LEU A 319 4.61 -3.62 24.25
CA LEU A 319 4.03 -4.68 23.44
C LEU A 319 2.57 -4.35 23.09
N VAL A 320 2.26 -4.24 21.80
CA VAL A 320 0.89 -4.04 21.33
C VAL A 320 0.26 -5.38 20.98
N VAL A 321 -0.79 -5.77 21.69
CA VAL A 321 -1.45 -7.06 21.50
C VAL A 321 -2.87 -6.93 20.99
N GLY A 322 -3.42 -8.01 20.45
CA GLY A 322 -4.78 -8.07 19.92
C GLY A 322 -4.98 -9.17 18.87
N GLY A 323 -6.23 -9.58 18.68
CA GLY A 323 -6.60 -10.52 17.63
C GLY A 323 -6.35 -9.98 16.21
N THR A 324 -6.53 -10.81 15.19
CA THR A 324 -6.43 -10.40 13.78
C THR A 324 -7.35 -9.22 13.45
N ALA A 325 -6.83 -8.24 12.69
CA ALA A 325 -7.53 -7.02 12.28
C ALA A 325 -8.04 -6.12 13.43
N SER A 326 -7.52 -6.31 14.65
CA SER A 326 -7.85 -5.49 15.82
C SER A 326 -7.28 -4.06 15.77
N GLY A 327 -6.24 -3.83 14.97
CA GLY A 327 -5.56 -2.54 14.87
C GLY A 327 -4.19 -2.48 15.58
N LYS A 328 -3.52 -3.63 15.83
CA LYS A 328 -2.19 -3.67 16.46
C LYS A 328 -1.15 -2.80 15.74
N THR A 329 -0.89 -3.10 14.46
CA THR A 329 0.09 -2.35 13.67
C THR A 329 -0.28 -0.88 13.52
N THR A 330 -1.58 -0.58 13.42
CA THR A 330 -2.09 0.79 13.42
C THR A 330 -1.73 1.55 14.70
N MET A 331 -1.97 0.94 15.86
CA MET A 331 -1.64 1.55 17.15
C MET A 331 -0.13 1.70 17.31
N LEU A 332 0.65 0.68 16.92
CA LEU A 332 2.10 0.73 16.93
C LEU A 332 2.62 1.89 16.07
N ASN A 333 2.16 2.01 14.82
CA ASN A 333 2.56 3.09 13.92
C ASN A 333 2.19 4.48 14.48
N ALA A 334 0.98 4.62 15.03
CA ALA A 334 0.52 5.86 15.64
C ALA A 334 1.38 6.32 16.84
N LEU A 335 1.94 5.37 17.60
CA LEU A 335 2.88 5.67 18.69
C LEU A 335 4.24 6.10 18.14
N LEU A 336 4.77 5.42 17.14
CA LEU A 336 6.07 5.72 16.54
C LEU A 336 6.11 7.08 15.84
N MET A 337 4.97 7.60 15.40
CA MET A 337 4.90 8.97 14.87
C MET A 337 5.21 10.04 15.90
N LEU A 338 5.10 9.74 17.19
CA LEU A 338 5.43 10.66 18.28
C LEU A 338 6.89 10.53 18.73
N SER A 339 7.63 9.56 18.21
CA SER A 339 9.05 9.39 18.48
C SER A 339 9.83 10.63 18.06
N ASN A 340 10.93 10.89 18.77
CA ASN A 340 11.85 11.95 18.41
C ASN A 340 12.45 11.67 17.02
N PRO A 341 12.22 12.56 16.02
CA PRO A 341 12.61 12.33 14.64
C PRO A 341 14.13 12.38 14.43
N PHE A 342 14.89 12.88 15.42
CA PHE A 342 16.35 12.93 15.40
C PHE A 342 17.00 11.63 15.89
N GLN A 343 16.21 10.67 16.40
CA GLN A 343 16.71 9.38 16.87
C GLN A 343 16.69 8.32 15.75
N ARG A 344 17.55 7.31 15.88
CA ARG A 344 17.67 6.19 14.95
C ARG A 344 16.61 5.14 15.23
N VAL A 345 15.73 4.94 14.26
CA VAL A 345 14.61 4.00 14.33
C VAL A 345 14.83 2.87 13.35
N ILE A 346 14.84 1.63 13.81
CA ILE A 346 14.95 0.45 12.94
C ILE A 346 13.63 -0.31 12.97
N THR A 347 12.98 -0.48 11.82
CA THR A 347 11.77 -1.31 11.71
C THR A 347 12.10 -2.62 11.01
N ILE A 348 11.57 -3.72 11.52
CA ILE A 348 11.84 -5.09 11.06
C ILE A 348 10.51 -5.79 10.86
N GLU A 349 10.17 -6.12 9.61
CA GLU A 349 8.84 -6.62 9.29
C GLU A 349 8.87 -7.77 8.27
N ASP A 350 7.93 -8.72 8.37
CA ASP A 350 7.69 -9.69 7.28
C ASP A 350 7.25 -8.98 5.99
N THR A 351 6.46 -7.94 6.18
CA THR A 351 5.79 -7.11 5.18
C THR A 351 5.90 -5.68 5.65
N ARG A 352 6.29 -4.75 4.77
CA ARG A 352 6.26 -3.33 5.12
C ARG A 352 4.82 -2.94 5.45
N GLU A 353 4.52 -2.64 6.70
CA GLU A 353 3.22 -2.11 7.19
C GLU A 353 3.41 -0.75 7.89
N LEU A 354 4.57 -0.54 8.53
CA LEU A 354 4.91 0.70 9.20
C LEU A 354 5.33 1.77 8.20
N ASN A 355 4.82 2.98 8.43
CA ASN A 355 5.10 4.15 7.61
C ASN A 355 5.36 5.36 8.51
N LEU A 356 6.61 5.78 8.60
CA LEU A 356 7.01 6.97 9.35
C LEU A 356 7.19 8.16 8.40
N PRO A 357 6.96 9.40 8.89
CA PRO A 357 7.14 10.60 8.10
C PRO A 357 8.57 10.82 7.60
N THR A 358 8.71 11.63 6.56
CA THR A 358 10.02 11.93 5.95
C THR A 358 10.99 12.62 6.90
N SER A 359 10.49 13.29 7.94
CA SER A 359 11.27 13.88 9.02
C SER A 359 12.11 12.87 9.80
N PHE A 360 11.76 11.58 9.77
CA PHE A 360 12.56 10.51 10.36
C PHE A 360 13.76 10.18 9.46
N GLU A 361 14.70 11.12 9.36
CA GLU A 361 15.88 11.00 8.49
C GLU A 361 16.73 9.75 8.81
N ASN A 362 16.70 9.31 10.07
CA ASN A 362 17.46 8.16 10.57
C ASN A 362 16.59 6.90 10.75
N TRP A 363 15.53 6.76 9.95
CA TRP A 363 14.72 5.54 9.88
C TRP A 363 15.31 4.52 8.90
N VAL A 364 15.51 3.29 9.38
CA VAL A 364 15.97 2.16 8.58
C VAL A 364 14.88 1.08 8.53
N PRO A 365 14.06 1.04 7.47
CA PRO A 365 13.10 -0.03 7.27
C PRO A 365 13.78 -1.28 6.68
N MET A 366 13.62 -2.42 7.35
CA MET A 366 14.09 -3.72 6.92
C MET A 366 12.92 -4.70 6.78
N VAL A 367 12.92 -5.49 5.70
CA VAL A 367 11.91 -6.52 5.45
C VAL A 367 12.55 -7.88 5.21
N THR A 368 11.86 -8.93 5.64
CA THR A 368 12.31 -10.31 5.40
C THR A 368 12.36 -10.64 3.91
N ARG A 369 13.14 -11.66 3.55
CA ARG A 369 13.21 -12.21 2.20
C ARG A 369 13.01 -13.71 2.25
N SER A 370 11.97 -14.21 1.58
CA SER A 370 11.78 -15.66 1.37
C SER A 370 12.94 -16.24 0.56
N PRO A 371 13.27 -17.53 0.73
CA PRO A 371 14.26 -18.19 -0.13
C PRO A 371 13.82 -18.18 -1.60
N ASN A 372 14.79 -18.31 -2.50
CA ASN A 372 14.52 -18.56 -3.92
C ASN A 372 13.94 -19.98 -4.13
N PRO A 373 13.49 -20.34 -5.35
CA PRO A 373 12.94 -21.68 -5.62
C PRO A 373 13.91 -22.83 -5.29
N GLU A 374 15.22 -22.60 -5.32
CA GLU A 374 16.26 -23.55 -4.91
C GLU A 374 16.47 -23.63 -3.39
N GLY A 375 15.70 -22.89 -2.59
CA GLY A 375 15.80 -22.88 -1.12
C GLY A 375 16.91 -22.00 -0.55
N LEU A 376 17.55 -21.16 -1.37
CA LEU A 376 18.71 -20.35 -1.01
C LEU A 376 18.35 -18.87 -0.80
N GLY A 377 19.13 -18.21 0.05
CA GLY A 377 19.06 -16.76 0.23
C GLY A 377 17.89 -16.26 1.08
N GLU A 378 17.30 -17.10 1.93
CA GLU A 378 16.37 -16.63 2.96
C GLU A 378 17.04 -15.59 3.87
N VAL A 379 16.29 -14.55 4.23
CA VAL A 379 16.63 -13.61 5.31
C VAL A 379 15.41 -13.51 6.19
N SER A 380 15.47 -14.15 7.36
CA SER A 380 14.37 -14.26 8.30
C SER A 380 14.22 -13.01 9.17
N LEU A 381 13.09 -12.90 9.87
CA LEU A 381 12.88 -11.86 10.88
C LEU A 381 13.98 -11.89 11.95
N LEU A 382 14.37 -13.10 12.37
CA LEU A 382 15.44 -13.34 13.34
C LEU A 382 16.79 -12.80 12.87
N ASP A 383 17.16 -13.04 11.61
CA ASP A 383 18.43 -12.55 11.04
C ASP A 383 18.49 -11.02 11.10
N LEU A 384 17.38 -10.36 10.75
CA LEU A 384 17.25 -8.91 10.79
C LEU A 384 17.30 -8.37 12.23
N MET A 385 16.64 -9.03 13.17
CA MET A 385 16.66 -8.68 14.60
C MET A 385 18.10 -8.74 15.14
N VAL A 386 18.81 -9.84 14.92
CA VAL A 386 20.21 -10.01 15.35
C VAL A 386 21.12 -8.97 14.69
N ASN A 387 20.91 -8.66 13.41
CA ASN A 387 21.65 -7.62 12.72
C ASN A 387 21.40 -6.23 13.32
N SER A 388 20.15 -5.92 13.67
CA SER A 388 19.76 -4.60 14.20
C SER A 388 20.48 -4.23 15.49
N LEU A 389 20.83 -5.19 16.34
CA LEU A 389 21.59 -4.98 17.58
C LEU A 389 22.98 -4.38 17.33
N ARG A 390 23.53 -4.53 16.11
CA ARG A 390 24.84 -3.97 15.73
C ARG A 390 24.75 -2.63 15.00
N MET A 391 23.53 -2.13 14.79
CA MET A 391 23.28 -0.91 14.01
C MET A 391 23.16 0.34 14.87
N ARG A 392 23.46 0.25 16.18
CA ARG A 392 23.30 1.32 17.18
C ARG A 392 21.91 1.98 17.11
N PRO A 393 20.81 1.21 17.23
CA PRO A 393 19.48 1.79 17.24
C PRO A 393 19.19 2.50 18.57
N ASP A 394 18.45 3.60 18.51
CA ASP A 394 17.75 4.13 19.69
C ASP A 394 16.46 3.33 19.91
N ARG A 395 15.79 2.91 18.82
CA ARG A 395 14.59 2.06 18.86
C ARG A 395 14.64 0.92 17.87
N ILE A 396 14.22 -0.27 18.32
CA ILE A 396 13.99 -1.45 17.49
C ILE A 396 12.51 -1.75 17.48
N ILE A 397 11.91 -1.77 16.30
CA ILE A 397 10.50 -2.07 16.12
C ILE A 397 10.39 -3.36 15.34
N VAL A 398 9.74 -4.36 15.92
CA VAL A 398 9.48 -5.64 15.28
C VAL A 398 8.00 -5.73 14.94
N GLY A 399 7.67 -5.87 13.66
CA GLY A 399 6.28 -5.83 13.16
C GLY A 399 5.36 -6.79 13.91
N GLU A 400 5.69 -8.08 13.97
CA GLU A 400 4.97 -9.06 14.79
C GLU A 400 5.90 -10.21 15.20
N VAL A 401 6.09 -10.43 16.51
CA VAL A 401 6.81 -11.60 17.02
C VAL A 401 5.87 -12.80 17.07
N ARG A 402 6.31 -13.93 16.52
CA ARG A 402 5.50 -15.16 16.39
C ARG A 402 6.19 -16.41 16.90
N ARG A 403 7.51 -16.46 16.81
CA ARG A 403 8.33 -17.65 17.11
C ARG A 403 9.14 -17.48 18.39
N LYS A 404 9.60 -18.59 18.94
CA LYS A 404 10.41 -18.67 20.17
C LYS A 404 11.67 -17.83 20.05
N GLU A 405 12.42 -18.05 18.98
CA GLU A 405 13.72 -17.44 18.75
C GLU A 405 13.60 -15.92 18.59
N GLU A 406 12.55 -15.45 17.91
CA GLU A 406 12.22 -14.03 17.77
C GLU A 406 11.91 -13.40 19.14
N ALA A 407 11.12 -14.08 19.98
CA ALA A 407 10.81 -13.61 21.32
C ALA A 407 12.05 -13.56 22.22
N ILE A 408 12.92 -14.58 22.16
CA ILE A 408 14.17 -14.59 22.92
C ILE A 408 15.04 -13.39 22.53
N VAL A 409 15.29 -13.18 21.24
CA VAL A 409 16.11 -12.05 20.78
C VAL A 409 15.44 -10.69 21.11
N MET A 410 14.11 -10.61 21.08
CA MET A 410 13.38 -9.42 21.51
C MET A 410 13.68 -9.10 22.99
N PHE A 411 13.58 -10.08 23.89
CA PHE A 411 13.85 -9.89 25.32
C PHE A 411 15.35 -9.62 25.59
N GLU A 412 16.26 -10.29 24.88
CA GLU A 412 17.70 -10.00 24.95
C GLU A 412 18.02 -8.55 24.52
N ALA A 413 17.36 -8.05 23.48
CA ALA A 413 17.50 -6.67 23.03
C ALA A 413 17.07 -5.68 24.12
N MET A 414 15.92 -5.95 24.77
CA MET A 414 15.42 -5.14 25.89
C MET A 414 16.40 -5.15 27.07
N HIS A 415 16.96 -6.31 27.43
CA HIS A 415 17.92 -6.43 28.53
C HIS A 415 19.28 -5.77 28.24
N THR A 416 19.65 -5.64 26.97
CA THR A 416 20.87 -4.95 26.54
C THR A 416 20.69 -3.43 26.39
N GLY A 417 19.54 -2.90 26.85
CA GLY A 417 19.28 -1.47 26.92
C GLY A 417 18.68 -0.86 25.65
N HIS A 418 18.25 -1.68 24.69
CA HIS A 418 17.53 -1.18 23.52
C HIS A 418 16.05 -0.95 23.86
N SER A 419 15.48 0.14 23.37
CA SER A 419 14.04 0.37 23.42
C SER A 419 13.35 -0.46 22.35
N VAL A 420 12.49 -1.40 22.76
CA VAL A 420 11.86 -2.35 21.83
C VAL A 420 10.35 -2.25 21.84
N TYR A 421 9.78 -2.12 20.64
CA TYR A 421 8.34 -2.14 20.41
C TYR A 421 7.99 -3.29 19.48
N SER A 422 6.90 -3.99 19.77
CA SER A 422 6.43 -5.03 18.86
C SER A 422 4.93 -5.24 18.93
N THR A 423 4.40 -5.97 17.94
CA THR A 423 3.07 -6.55 18.06
C THR A 423 3.12 -8.04 18.38
N PHE A 424 2.11 -8.52 19.10
CA PHE A 424 1.98 -9.94 19.43
C PHE A 424 0.51 -10.36 19.46
N HIS A 425 0.20 -11.55 18.93
CA HIS A 425 -1.19 -12.01 18.87
C HIS A 425 -1.66 -12.49 20.25
N ALA A 426 -2.48 -11.71 20.95
CA ALA A 426 -3.16 -12.11 22.18
C ALA A 426 -4.41 -11.27 22.41
N ASP A 427 -5.48 -11.85 22.93
CA ASP A 427 -6.75 -11.12 23.12
C ASP A 427 -6.78 -10.26 24.39
N THR A 428 -5.84 -10.47 25.31
CA THR A 428 -5.64 -9.70 26.54
C THR A 428 -4.16 -9.69 26.92
N ALA A 429 -3.75 -8.75 27.77
CA ALA A 429 -2.42 -8.70 28.35
C ALA A 429 -2.13 -9.94 29.20
N TYR A 430 -3.13 -10.49 29.92
CA TYR A 430 -2.96 -11.75 30.65
C TYR A 430 -2.67 -12.94 29.73
N ILE A 431 -3.39 -13.04 28.60
CA ILE A 431 -3.12 -14.07 27.60
C ILE A 431 -1.74 -13.86 26.95
N ALA A 432 -1.33 -12.61 26.72
CA ALA A 432 0.01 -12.30 26.21
C ALA A 432 1.09 -12.81 27.16
N LEU A 433 0.99 -12.49 28.46
CA LEU A 433 1.88 -12.97 29.50
C LEU A 433 1.98 -14.49 29.49
N LYS A 434 0.82 -15.17 29.50
CA LYS A 434 0.75 -16.64 29.49
C LYS A 434 1.44 -17.24 28.25
N ARG A 435 1.14 -16.71 27.07
CA ARG A 435 1.73 -17.19 25.80
C ARG A 435 3.23 -16.96 25.68
N LEU A 436 3.75 -15.89 26.27
CA LEU A 436 5.19 -15.64 26.30
C LEU A 436 5.89 -16.62 27.25
N GLN A 437 5.26 -16.97 28.38
CA GLN A 437 5.82 -17.89 29.37
C GLN A 437 5.72 -19.37 29.00
N GLU A 438 4.64 -19.77 28.34
CA GLU A 438 4.40 -21.17 28.00
C GLU A 438 5.03 -21.56 26.66
N GLU A 439 5.30 -22.85 26.48
CA GLU A 439 5.68 -23.38 25.17
C GLU A 439 4.55 -23.11 24.14
N PRO A 440 4.88 -22.76 22.89
CA PRO A 440 6.19 -22.92 22.26
C PRO A 440 7.18 -21.76 22.46
N ILE A 441 6.86 -20.71 23.23
CA ILE A 441 7.78 -19.57 23.41
C ILE A 441 8.70 -19.79 24.63
N GLY A 442 8.14 -19.96 25.82
CA GLY A 442 8.94 -20.37 26.98
C GLY A 442 9.91 -19.31 27.55
N ILE A 443 9.59 -18.02 27.51
CA ILE A 443 10.40 -16.97 28.16
C ILE A 443 10.27 -17.12 29.70
N PRO A 444 11.38 -17.16 30.45
CA PRO A 444 11.36 -17.25 31.91
C PRO A 444 10.59 -16.11 32.56
N ILE A 445 9.85 -16.41 33.63
CA ILE A 445 9.04 -15.44 34.38
C ILE A 445 9.90 -14.26 34.86
N GLN A 446 11.15 -14.51 35.24
CA GLN A 446 12.08 -13.52 35.75
C GLN A 446 12.48 -12.47 34.69
N GLU A 447 12.40 -12.81 33.40
CA GLU A 447 12.72 -11.89 32.29
C GLU A 447 11.54 -10.99 31.92
N MET A 448 10.32 -11.37 32.33
CA MET A 448 9.09 -10.63 32.00
C MET A 448 9.07 -9.19 32.50
N ASP A 449 9.85 -8.89 33.54
CA ASP A 449 9.93 -7.56 34.12
C ASP A 449 10.71 -6.56 33.26
N ILE A 450 11.29 -6.94 32.13
CA ILE A 450 11.85 -5.95 31.21
C ILE A 450 10.78 -5.27 30.34
N LEU A 451 9.60 -5.91 30.20
CA LEU A 451 8.47 -5.36 29.45
C LEU A 451 7.69 -4.37 30.32
N ASP A 452 7.60 -3.12 29.89
CA ASP A 452 7.06 -2.03 30.70
C ASP A 452 5.53 -1.93 30.56
N LEU A 453 5.03 -1.96 29.32
CA LEU A 453 3.60 -1.82 29.04
C LEU A 453 3.11 -2.83 27.99
N ILE A 454 1.89 -3.33 28.20
CA ILE A 454 1.12 -4.09 27.23
C ILE A 454 -0.12 -3.29 26.86
N VAL A 455 -0.29 -3.00 25.57
CA VAL A 455 -1.45 -2.28 25.02
C VAL A 455 -2.31 -3.24 24.22
N THR A 456 -3.50 -3.54 24.70
CA THR A 456 -4.41 -4.49 24.02
C THR A 456 -5.38 -3.74 23.11
N GLN A 457 -5.36 -4.05 21.82
CA GLN A 457 -6.32 -3.59 20.82
C GLN A 457 -7.44 -4.62 20.60
N ARG A 458 -8.67 -4.13 20.47
CA ARG A 458 -9.84 -4.96 20.19
C ARG A 458 -10.73 -4.34 19.13
N ARG A 459 -11.23 -5.18 18.22
CA ARG A 459 -12.29 -4.84 17.27
C ARG A 459 -13.62 -5.46 17.71
N ASN A 460 -14.66 -4.64 17.83
CA ASN A 460 -16.02 -5.13 17.94
C ASN A 460 -16.50 -5.58 16.55
N ARG A 461 -16.73 -6.87 16.36
CA ARG A 461 -17.13 -7.43 15.05
C ARG A 461 -18.52 -6.99 14.59
N LYS A 462 -19.41 -6.60 15.51
CA LYS A 462 -20.78 -6.16 15.17
C LYS A 462 -20.80 -4.72 14.66
N THR A 463 -20.04 -3.83 15.30
CA THR A 463 -20.02 -2.40 14.97
C THR A 463 -18.83 -2.01 14.08
N GLY A 464 -17.84 -2.88 13.94
CA GLY A 464 -16.57 -2.58 13.28
C GLY A 464 -15.62 -1.70 14.09
N THR A 465 -16.06 -1.15 15.23
CA THR A 465 -15.29 -0.18 16.02
C THR A 465 -14.05 -0.81 16.67
N ARG A 466 -12.96 -0.05 16.73
CA ARG A 466 -11.70 -0.43 17.38
C ARG A 466 -11.49 0.40 18.64
N ARG A 467 -11.04 -0.25 19.71
CA ARG A 467 -10.81 0.33 21.04
C ARG A 467 -9.56 -0.29 21.67
N THR A 468 -8.81 0.52 22.41
CA THR A 468 -7.78 0.03 23.34
C THR A 468 -8.48 -0.63 24.52
N PHE A 469 -8.54 -1.95 24.53
CA PHE A 469 -9.27 -2.73 25.51
C PHE A 469 -8.67 -2.63 26.91
N GLU A 470 -7.34 -2.63 27.02
CA GLU A 470 -6.62 -2.42 28.27
C GLU A 470 -5.20 -1.92 28.01
N ILE A 471 -4.66 -1.15 28.95
CA ILE A 471 -3.23 -0.87 29.09
C ILE A 471 -2.83 -1.48 30.43
N ALA A 472 -1.78 -2.29 30.45
CA ALA A 472 -1.37 -3.01 31.64
C ALA A 472 0.16 -3.11 31.77
N GLN A 473 0.63 -3.35 32.98
CA GLN A 473 2.02 -3.68 33.29
C GLN A 473 2.11 -5.12 33.80
N ILE A 474 3.28 -5.76 33.63
CA ILE A 474 3.57 -7.03 34.29
C ILE A 474 4.16 -6.75 35.67
N MET A 475 3.65 -7.46 36.68
CA MET A 475 4.15 -7.42 38.06
C MET A 475 4.61 -8.81 38.48
N LEU A 476 5.88 -8.92 38.86
CA LEU A 476 6.40 -10.15 39.47
C LEU A 476 5.89 -10.29 40.90
N LYS A 477 5.60 -11.53 41.30
CA LYS A 477 5.23 -11.95 42.65
C LYS A 477 6.09 -13.15 43.05
N GLU A 478 6.13 -13.46 44.34
CA GLU A 478 6.92 -14.58 44.89
C GLU A 478 6.62 -15.93 44.20
N THR A 479 5.39 -16.12 43.72
CA THR A 479 4.92 -17.39 43.12
C THR A 479 4.56 -17.30 41.63
N GLY A 480 4.91 -16.21 40.93
CA GLY A 480 4.65 -16.07 39.49
C GLY A 480 4.63 -14.63 39.01
N ALA A 481 4.00 -14.37 37.86
CA ALA A 481 3.74 -13.03 37.37
C ALA A 481 2.24 -12.79 37.21
N ASN A 482 1.81 -11.56 37.47
CA ASN A 482 0.45 -11.12 37.22
C ASN A 482 0.44 -9.89 36.31
N VAL A 483 -0.71 -9.65 35.70
CA VAL A 483 -0.96 -8.43 34.93
C VAL A 483 -1.74 -7.46 35.80
N ASP A 484 -1.22 -6.24 35.91
CA ASP A 484 -1.86 -5.14 36.62
C ASP A 484 -2.38 -4.12 35.60
N ARG A 485 -3.68 -3.86 35.63
CA ARG A 485 -4.34 -3.00 34.64
C ARG A 485 -4.19 -1.56 35.07
N VAL A 486 -3.73 -0.71 34.15
CA VAL A 486 -3.69 0.75 34.31
C VAL A 486 -5.00 1.35 33.79
N TYR A 487 -5.44 0.89 32.62
CA TYR A 487 -6.70 1.27 32.00
C TYR A 487 -7.47 0.05 31.51
N SER A 488 -8.80 0.11 31.53
CA SER A 488 -9.66 -0.92 30.93
C SER A 488 -10.92 -0.35 30.27
N HIS A 489 -11.32 -0.90 29.12
CA HIS A 489 -12.51 -0.49 28.39
C HIS A 489 -13.78 -1.19 28.87
N ARG A 490 -14.83 -0.40 29.17
CA ARG A 490 -16.18 -0.88 29.46
C ARG A 490 -17.05 -0.83 28.20
N ALA A 491 -17.06 -1.93 27.45
CA ALA A 491 -17.74 -2.05 26.15
C ALA A 491 -19.23 -1.66 26.14
N ARG A 492 -19.96 -1.81 27.26
CA ARG A 492 -21.38 -1.46 27.36
C ARG A 492 -21.62 0.05 27.32
N MET A 493 -20.74 0.84 27.92
CA MET A 493 -20.88 2.31 28.01
C MET A 493 -19.93 3.04 27.05
N ASP A 494 -19.03 2.30 26.39
CA ASP A 494 -17.93 2.83 25.59
C ASP A 494 -17.05 3.84 26.36
N THR A 495 -16.80 3.52 27.64
CA THR A 495 -15.95 4.33 28.54
C THR A 495 -14.69 3.58 28.94
N PHE A 496 -13.71 4.30 29.48
CA PHE A 496 -12.45 3.75 29.96
C PHE A 496 -12.32 3.99 31.46
N ASP A 497 -11.93 2.96 32.19
CA ASP A 497 -11.67 3.02 33.62
C ASP A 497 -10.18 3.17 33.85
N PHE A 498 -9.83 4.07 34.77
CA PHE A 498 -8.47 4.24 35.25
C PHE A 498 -8.33 3.56 36.62
N HIS A 499 -7.32 2.72 36.75
CA HIS A 499 -7.07 1.93 37.97
C HIS A 499 -5.85 2.42 38.75
N GLY A 500 -5.08 3.35 38.20
CA GLY A 500 -3.89 3.93 38.82
C GLY A 500 -2.68 3.89 37.88
N LEU A 501 -1.73 4.81 38.08
CA LEU A 501 -0.50 4.83 37.28
C LEU A 501 0.39 3.63 37.62
N PRO A 502 1.02 3.00 36.60
CA PRO A 502 1.85 1.83 36.79
C PRO A 502 2.99 2.14 37.78
N ILE A 503 3.09 1.36 38.85
CA ILE A 503 4.05 1.58 39.94
C ILE A 503 5.48 1.42 39.42
N LYS A 504 5.76 0.31 38.73
CA LYS A 504 7.06 0.01 38.14
C LYS A 504 7.49 1.08 37.16
N TYR A 505 6.56 1.51 36.30
CA TYR A 505 6.81 2.60 35.36
C TYR A 505 7.29 3.86 36.09
N ARG A 506 6.58 4.26 37.15
CA ARG A 506 6.94 5.44 37.94
C ARG A 506 8.28 5.30 38.65
N GLU A 507 8.60 4.12 39.16
CA GLU A 507 9.88 3.84 39.81
C GLU A 507 11.04 3.86 38.81
N LYS A 508 10.89 3.15 37.68
CA LYS A 508 11.88 3.07 36.61
C LYS A 508 12.15 4.44 35.99
N VAL A 509 11.10 5.19 35.68
CA VAL A 509 11.22 6.55 35.15
C VAL A 509 11.90 7.47 36.14
N SER A 510 11.49 7.48 37.41
CA SER A 510 12.12 8.32 38.44
C SER A 510 13.60 7.96 38.62
N LEU A 511 13.95 6.67 38.58
CA LEU A 511 15.33 6.20 38.65
C LEU A 511 16.18 6.68 37.46
N TYR A 512 15.66 6.61 36.24
CA TYR A 512 16.43 6.93 35.03
C TYR A 512 16.49 8.42 34.70
N THR A 513 15.45 9.17 35.04
CA THR A 513 15.34 10.60 34.69
C THR A 513 15.67 11.52 35.86
N GLY A 514 15.62 11.02 37.10
CA GLY A 514 15.69 11.83 38.31
C GLY A 514 14.41 12.64 38.58
N MET A 515 13.36 12.51 37.75
CA MET A 515 12.11 13.23 37.93
C MET A 515 11.38 12.76 39.18
N THR A 516 10.81 13.73 39.89
CA THR A 516 9.88 13.47 41.00
C THR A 516 8.53 12.99 40.48
N GLN A 517 7.77 12.30 41.32
CA GLN A 517 6.40 11.88 40.99
C GLN A 517 5.50 13.06 40.60
N LYS A 518 5.76 14.24 41.14
CA LYS A 518 5.03 15.46 40.82
C LYS A 518 5.34 15.91 39.39
N GLU A 519 6.60 16.00 39.01
CA GLU A 519 7.03 16.39 37.67
C GLU A 519 6.54 15.40 36.60
N LEU A 520 6.51 14.10 36.93
CA LEU A 520 5.96 13.09 36.02
C LEU A 520 4.47 13.28 35.75
N ASN A 521 3.69 13.58 36.78
CA ASN A 521 2.28 13.87 36.63
C ASN A 521 2.05 15.18 35.88
N GLU A 522 2.84 16.23 36.16
CA GLU A 522 2.79 17.50 35.43
C GLU A 522 3.08 17.32 33.93
N ASP A 523 4.06 16.47 33.58
CA ASP A 523 4.35 16.14 32.19
C ASP A 523 3.18 15.39 31.52
N LEU A 524 2.56 14.42 32.21
CA LEU A 524 1.37 13.74 31.69
C LEU A 524 0.22 14.72 31.43
N GLU A 525 -0.02 15.65 32.35
CA GLU A 525 -1.03 16.70 32.20
C GLU A 525 -0.74 17.61 31.01
N ASP A 526 0.52 18.01 30.81
CA ASP A 526 0.92 18.83 29.68
C ASP A 526 0.74 18.11 28.35
N ARG A 527 1.16 16.85 28.26
CA ARG A 527 0.90 16.02 27.07
C ARG A 527 -0.59 15.89 26.77
N VAL A 528 -1.44 15.76 27.79
CA VAL A 528 -2.90 15.78 27.60
C VAL A 528 -3.37 17.11 27.00
N LYS A 529 -2.86 18.25 27.48
CA LYS A 529 -3.19 19.59 26.92
C LYS A 529 -2.74 19.69 25.47
N VAL A 530 -1.53 19.21 25.15
CA VAL A 530 -0.98 19.18 23.79
C VAL A 530 -1.86 18.33 22.86
N LEU A 531 -2.18 17.09 23.24
CA LEU A 531 -3.02 16.21 22.42
C LEU A 531 -4.41 16.83 22.18
N LYS A 532 -5.03 17.42 23.21
CA LYS A 532 -6.30 18.14 23.08
C LYS A 532 -6.17 19.37 22.17
N TYR A 533 -5.04 20.08 22.23
CA TYR A 533 -4.75 21.20 21.36
C TYR A 533 -4.70 20.77 19.88
N LEU A 534 -3.96 19.70 19.57
CA LEU A 534 -3.84 19.16 18.21
C LEU A 534 -5.21 18.78 17.64
N ILE A 535 -6.03 18.08 18.42
CA ILE A 535 -7.40 17.70 18.03
C ILE A 535 -8.28 18.94 17.79
N LYS A 536 -8.23 19.92 18.70
CA LYS A 536 -9.01 21.17 18.60
C LYS A 536 -8.67 21.95 17.32
N HIS A 537 -7.41 21.93 16.90
CA HIS A 537 -6.93 22.61 15.69
C HIS A 537 -6.95 21.73 14.44
N ARG A 538 -7.58 20.55 14.50
CA ARG A 538 -7.70 19.58 13.39
C ARG A 538 -6.37 19.07 12.84
N MET A 539 -5.33 19.10 13.67
CA MET A 539 -4.01 18.54 13.37
C MET A 539 -4.01 17.04 13.68
N THR A 540 -4.62 16.25 12.79
CA THR A 540 -4.76 14.80 12.95
C THR A 540 -4.17 14.00 11.79
N SER A 541 -3.63 14.65 10.76
CA SER A 541 -2.97 13.99 9.63
C SER A 541 -1.49 13.72 9.94
N MET A 542 -0.88 12.83 9.17
CA MET A 542 0.55 12.52 9.25
C MET A 542 1.43 13.77 9.01
N GLU A 543 1.08 14.59 8.02
CA GLU A 543 1.79 15.84 7.70
C GLU A 543 1.79 16.82 8.87
N SER A 544 0.62 17.09 9.48
CA SER A 544 0.55 17.97 10.65
C SER A 544 1.28 17.40 11.87
N MET A 545 1.35 16.07 11.99
CA MET A 545 2.10 15.41 13.06
C MET A 545 3.60 15.53 12.85
N GLU A 546 4.08 15.39 11.61
CA GLU A 546 5.48 15.56 11.24
C GLU A 546 5.99 16.96 11.62
N GLU A 547 5.26 18.01 11.21
CA GLU A 547 5.58 19.39 11.56
C GLU A 547 5.61 19.61 13.08
N PHE A 548 4.57 19.12 13.77
CA PHE A 548 4.44 19.26 15.21
C PHE A 548 5.57 18.58 15.97
N VAL A 549 5.85 17.31 15.68
CA VAL A 549 6.84 16.50 16.41
C VAL A 549 8.24 17.07 16.24
N ARG A 550 8.58 17.52 15.03
CA ARG A 550 9.85 18.20 14.76
C ARG A 550 10.00 19.49 15.57
N ALA A 551 8.94 20.30 15.67
CA ALA A 551 8.96 21.52 16.49
C ALA A 551 9.03 21.21 17.98
N TYR A 552 8.24 20.23 18.45
CA TYR A 552 8.17 19.81 19.86
C TYR A 552 9.52 19.33 20.38
N TYR A 553 10.25 18.49 19.64
CA TYR A 553 11.57 18.02 20.07
C TYR A 553 12.69 19.02 19.84
N LYS A 554 12.45 20.10 19.08
CA LYS A 554 13.40 21.20 18.92
C LYS A 554 13.33 22.20 20.07
N ASP A 555 12.12 22.55 20.51
CA ASP A 555 11.89 23.46 21.63
C ASP A 555 10.60 23.10 22.39
N ARG A 556 10.72 22.13 23.28
CA ARG A 556 9.59 21.59 24.05
C ARG A 556 8.95 22.65 24.95
N ASP A 557 9.77 23.46 25.60
CA ASP A 557 9.32 24.45 26.58
C ASP A 557 8.54 25.59 25.92
N ASP A 558 8.99 26.07 24.75
CA ASP A 558 8.25 27.07 23.97
C ASP A 558 6.89 26.54 23.48
N ILE A 559 6.85 25.29 22.98
CA ILE A 559 5.60 24.68 22.52
C ILE A 559 4.60 24.51 23.68
N ILE A 560 5.05 23.97 24.82
CA ILE A 560 4.19 23.76 25.99
C ILE A 560 3.71 25.10 26.55
N SER A 561 4.59 26.10 26.69
CA SER A 561 4.22 27.42 27.18
C SER A 561 3.22 28.13 26.25
N THR A 562 3.45 28.10 24.94
CA THR A 562 2.54 28.66 23.93
C THR A 562 1.14 28.03 24.00
N ILE A 563 1.07 26.70 24.17
CA ILE A 563 -0.20 25.98 24.32
C ILE A 563 -0.88 26.35 25.65
N ARG A 564 -0.14 26.45 26.75
CA ARG A 564 -0.65 26.85 28.07
C ARG A 564 -1.22 28.27 28.05
N GLU A 565 -0.60 29.17 27.30
CA GLU A 565 -1.08 30.54 27.07
C GLU A 565 -2.28 30.62 26.10
N GLY A 566 -2.69 29.50 25.51
CA GLY A 566 -3.80 29.44 24.55
C GLY A 566 -3.49 30.08 23.19
N LYS A 567 -2.21 30.32 22.89
CA LYS A 567 -1.75 30.88 21.62
C LYS A 567 -1.72 29.81 20.53
N ARG A 568 -1.72 30.27 19.27
CA ARG A 568 -1.58 29.37 18.11
C ARG A 568 -0.11 29.08 17.87
N LEU A 569 0.25 27.80 17.74
CA LEU A 569 1.59 27.40 17.35
C LEU A 569 1.92 27.94 15.95
N ARG A 570 3.16 28.37 15.76
CA ARG A 570 3.74 28.70 14.45
C ARG A 570 4.66 27.54 14.09
N LEU A 571 4.11 26.56 13.37
CA LEU A 571 4.83 25.36 12.93
C LEU A 571 5.41 25.56 11.53
#